data_AF-A0A1G7CH17-F1
#
_entry.id   AF-A0A1G7CH17-F1
#
_cell.length_a   1.000
_cell.length_b   1.000
_cell.length_c   1.000
_cell.angle_alpha   90.00
_cell.angle_beta   90.00
_cell.angle_gamma   90.00
#
_symmetry.space_group_name_H-M   'P 1'
#
loop_
_entity.id
_entity.type
_entity.pdbx_description
1 polymer ?
#
loop_
_entity_poly.entity_id
_entity_poly.type
_entity_poly.pdbx_seq_one_letter_code
_entity_poly.pdbx_strand_id
1 'polypeptide(L)'
;MPVPSLQRPTLRFLFAHPAHLIALGFGSGLPRRAPGTVGTLWGWVAFLVMQRWLSTPAIGWVILVSLPIGWWACTVTARHMNIADPGSIVWDEVVAFWLILWLVMPAGLLAQAIAFALFRFFDAAKPGPVGWADKLFKQRDSAPGAVRWGAAGFGILFDDLVAAFCTLLVIAAWRAW
;
A
#
# COMPACT_ATOMS: atom_id res chain seq x y z
N MET A 1 -13.68 -25.26 14.76
CA MET A 1 -13.03 -24.23 15.61
C MET A 1 -12.70 -23.03 14.73
N PRO A 2 -12.93 -21.78 15.17
CA PRO A 2 -12.48 -20.62 14.40
C PRO A 2 -10.95 -20.67 14.28
N VAL A 3 -10.42 -20.46 13.07
CA VAL A 3 -8.97 -20.40 12.85
C VAL A 3 -8.45 -19.13 13.56
N PRO A 4 -7.46 -19.24 14.46
CA PRO A 4 -6.94 -18.07 15.17
C PRO A 4 -6.30 -17.08 14.19
N SER A 5 -6.47 -15.78 14.45
CA SER A 5 -5.88 -14.73 13.62
C SER A 5 -4.36 -14.66 13.83
N LEU A 6 -3.62 -14.57 12.72
CA LEU A 6 -2.18 -14.39 12.75
C LEU A 6 -1.88 -12.89 12.86
N GLN A 7 -1.75 -12.39 14.09
CA GLN A 7 -1.48 -10.97 14.32
C GLN A 7 -0.13 -10.50 13.77
N ARG A 8 0.83 -11.39 13.58
CA ARG A 8 2.18 -11.05 13.11
C ARG A 8 2.70 -12.07 12.09
N PRO A 9 3.05 -11.64 10.87
CA PRO A 9 3.68 -12.53 9.91
C PRO A 9 5.10 -12.89 10.37
N THR A 10 5.50 -14.12 10.06
CA THR A 10 6.88 -14.61 10.24
C THR A 10 7.54 -14.81 8.88
N LEU A 11 8.86 -15.02 8.83
CA LEU A 11 9.53 -15.41 7.59
C LEU A 11 8.93 -16.71 7.00
N ARG A 12 8.58 -17.66 7.86
CA ARG A 12 7.89 -18.88 7.42
C ARG A 12 6.56 -18.58 6.73
N PHE A 13 5.79 -17.62 7.26
CA PHE A 13 4.55 -17.18 6.64
C PHE A 13 4.82 -16.47 5.31
N LEU A 14 5.80 -15.55 5.26
CA LEU A 14 6.20 -14.83 4.05
C LEU A 14 6.47 -15.78 2.87
N PHE A 15 7.21 -16.87 3.11
CA PHE A 15 7.56 -17.84 2.06
C PHE A 15 6.52 -18.94 1.83
N ALA A 16 5.44 -18.98 2.60
CA ALA A 16 4.42 -20.03 2.47
C ALA A 16 3.54 -19.87 1.21
N HIS A 17 3.46 -18.67 0.63
CA HIS A 17 2.62 -18.41 -0.55
C HIS A 17 3.11 -17.16 -1.32
N PRO A 18 3.09 -17.15 -2.67
CA PRO A 18 3.55 -16.00 -3.47
C PRO A 18 2.78 -14.70 -3.18
N ALA A 19 1.48 -14.78 -2.87
CA ALA A 19 0.70 -13.62 -2.43
C ALA A 19 1.30 -12.93 -1.20
N HIS A 20 1.88 -13.68 -0.26
CA HIS A 20 2.46 -13.10 0.96
C HIS A 20 3.73 -12.32 0.64
N LEU A 21 4.56 -12.80 -0.30
CA LEU A 21 5.74 -12.07 -0.77
C LEU A 21 5.34 -10.71 -1.33
N ILE A 22 4.29 -10.67 -2.15
CA ILE A 22 3.82 -9.43 -2.78
C ILE A 22 3.18 -8.52 -1.72
N ALA A 23 2.17 -9.02 -0.99
CA ALA A 23 1.41 -8.21 -0.04
C ALA A 23 2.27 -7.64 1.09
N LEU A 24 3.30 -8.38 1.56
CA LEU A 24 4.23 -7.93 2.59
C LEU A 24 5.44 -7.17 2.02
N GLY A 25 5.39 -6.73 0.76
CA GLY A 25 6.43 -5.93 0.12
C GLY A 25 7.81 -6.59 0.17
N PHE A 26 7.88 -7.88 -0.17
CA PHE A 26 9.08 -8.73 -0.10
C PHE A 26 9.76 -8.77 1.28
N GLY A 27 8.98 -8.58 2.34
CA GLY A 27 9.44 -8.62 3.73
C GLY A 27 9.52 -7.24 4.41
N SER A 28 9.32 -6.14 3.67
CA SER A 28 9.27 -4.79 4.22
C SER A 28 8.09 -4.57 5.19
N GLY A 29 7.05 -5.40 5.11
CA GLY A 29 5.92 -5.43 6.06
C GLY A 29 6.13 -6.27 7.33
N LEU A 30 7.27 -6.98 7.48
CA LEU A 30 7.59 -7.75 8.69
C LEU A 30 7.99 -6.94 9.94
N PRO A 31 8.52 -5.70 9.87
CA PRO A 31 8.88 -4.92 11.04
C PRO A 31 7.73 -4.77 12.03
N ARG A 32 8.05 -4.86 13.33
CA ARG A 32 7.07 -4.74 14.41
C ARG A 32 6.53 -3.32 14.60
N ARG A 33 7.28 -2.31 14.13
CA ARG A 33 6.97 -0.89 14.31
C ARG A 33 6.98 -0.22 12.95
N ALA A 34 5.93 0.55 12.68
CA ALA A 34 5.75 1.29 11.43
C ALA A 34 6.05 0.47 10.16
N PRO A 35 5.48 -0.75 10.00
CA PRO A 35 5.66 -1.57 8.80
C PRO A 35 5.35 -0.77 7.53
N GLY A 36 4.30 0.05 7.54
CA GLY A 36 3.98 0.95 6.44
C GLY A 36 5.11 1.90 6.05
N THR A 37 5.72 2.59 7.02
CA THR A 37 6.87 3.46 6.74
C THR A 37 8.02 2.69 6.08
N VAL A 38 8.30 1.45 6.51
CA VAL A 38 9.32 0.61 5.89
C VAL A 38 8.90 0.14 4.49
N GLY A 39 7.62 -0.19 4.30
CA GLY A 39 7.03 -0.53 3.01
C GLY A 39 7.10 0.62 2.01
N THR A 40 6.70 1.84 2.41
CA THR A 40 6.80 3.04 1.59
C THR A 40 8.27 3.34 1.24
N LEU A 41 9.21 3.22 2.20
CA LEU A 41 10.65 3.40 1.95
C LEU A 41 11.18 2.36 0.95
N TRP A 42 10.75 1.11 1.09
CA TRP A 42 11.03 0.06 0.10
C TRP A 42 10.48 0.44 -1.28
N GLY A 43 9.24 0.91 -1.35
CA GLY A 43 8.64 1.41 -2.59
C GLY A 43 9.45 2.53 -3.22
N TRP A 44 9.94 3.48 -2.42
CA TRP A 44 10.82 4.55 -2.90
C TRP A 44 12.09 4.00 -3.54
N VAL A 45 12.84 3.14 -2.83
CA VAL A 45 14.08 2.56 -3.34
C VAL A 45 13.81 1.74 -4.60
N ALA A 46 12.77 0.91 -4.60
CA ALA A 46 12.36 0.11 -5.75
C ALA A 46 12.04 0.99 -6.97
N PHE A 47 11.36 2.11 -6.79
CA PHE A 47 11.07 3.06 -7.87
C PHE A 47 12.33 3.65 -8.48
N LEU A 48 13.29 4.09 -7.65
CA LEU A 48 14.56 4.66 -8.12
C LEU A 48 15.37 3.63 -8.91
N VAL A 49 15.35 2.37 -8.48
CA VAL A 49 15.98 1.27 -9.22
C VAL A 49 15.26 1.04 -10.55
N MET A 50 13.92 0.98 -10.57
CA MET A 50 13.14 0.83 -11.81
C MET A 50 13.45 1.95 -12.82
N GLN A 51 13.55 3.20 -12.36
CA GLN A 51 13.84 4.35 -13.22
C GLN A 51 15.21 4.27 -13.90
N ARG A 52 16.15 3.46 -13.39
CA ARG A 52 17.45 3.24 -14.04
C ARG A 52 17.36 2.37 -15.30
N TRP A 53 16.35 1.50 -15.39
CA TRP A 53 16.26 0.45 -16.41
C TRP A 53 14.99 0.53 -17.26
N LEU A 54 13.94 1.19 -16.76
CA LEU A 54 12.63 1.28 -17.40
C LEU A 54 12.35 2.72 -17.82
N SER A 55 11.69 2.87 -18.98
CA SER A 55 11.14 4.15 -19.41
C SER A 55 9.92 4.54 -18.58
N THR A 56 9.57 5.83 -18.56
CA THR A 56 8.37 6.33 -17.85
C THR A 56 7.09 5.57 -18.23
N PRO A 57 6.80 5.26 -19.51
CA PRO A 57 5.63 4.45 -19.86
C PRO A 57 5.71 3.01 -19.34
N ALA A 58 6.90 2.39 -19.34
CA ALA A 58 7.07 1.04 -18.81
C ALA A 58 6.80 0.98 -17.30
N ILE A 59 7.23 1.99 -16.54
CA ILE A 59 6.90 2.12 -15.12
C ILE A 59 5.38 2.29 -14.93
N GLY A 60 4.71 3.06 -15.80
CA GLY A 60 3.25 3.19 -15.79
C GLY A 60 2.55 1.83 -15.96
N TRP A 61 3.03 0.98 -16.86
CA TRP A 61 2.54 -0.39 -17.01
C TRP A 61 2.79 -1.26 -15.78
N VAL A 62 3.97 -1.14 -15.16
CA VAL A 62 4.28 -1.87 -13.91
C VAL A 62 3.28 -1.47 -12.82
N ILE A 63 3.03 -0.18 -12.61
CA ILE A 63 2.04 0.31 -11.64
C ILE A 63 0.65 -0.24 -11.95
N LEU A 64 0.21 -0.12 -13.21
CA LEU A 64 -1.11 -0.56 -13.63
C LEU A 64 -1.34 -2.05 -13.41
N VAL A 65 -0.34 -2.90 -13.71
CA VAL A 65 -0.40 -4.35 -13.49
C VAL A 65 -0.28 -4.70 -11.99
N SER A 66 0.44 -3.88 -11.22
CA SER A 66 0.61 -4.07 -9.77
C SER A 66 -0.68 -3.89 -8.98
N LEU A 67 -1.66 -3.15 -9.50
CA LEU A 67 -2.98 -2.96 -8.86
C LEU A 67 -3.83 -4.24 -8.80
N PRO A 68 -4.15 -4.92 -9.90
CA PRO A 68 -4.92 -6.17 -9.85
C PRO A 68 -4.14 -7.30 -9.17
N ILE A 69 -2.81 -7.38 -9.37
CA ILE A 69 -1.97 -8.35 -8.64
C ILE A 69 -1.97 -8.05 -7.14
N GLY A 70 -1.86 -6.78 -6.79
CA GLY A 70 -1.92 -6.30 -5.41
C GLY A 70 -3.25 -6.64 -4.77
N TRP A 71 -4.36 -6.37 -5.43
CA TRP A 71 -5.68 -6.73 -4.93
C TRP A 71 -5.80 -8.21 -4.62
N TRP A 72 -5.41 -9.07 -5.56
CA TRP A 72 -5.36 -10.51 -5.31
C TRP A 72 -4.44 -10.87 -4.13
N ALA A 73 -3.23 -10.32 -4.09
CA ALA A 73 -2.24 -10.63 -3.08
C ALA A 73 -2.69 -10.21 -1.67
N CYS A 74 -3.24 -9.00 -1.55
CA CYS A 74 -3.79 -8.45 -0.32
C CYS A 74 -5.00 -9.26 0.15
N THR A 75 -5.94 -9.60 -0.75
CA THR A 75 -7.09 -10.46 -0.43
C THR A 75 -6.68 -11.82 0.10
N VAL A 76 -5.74 -12.50 -0.56
CA VAL A 76 -5.26 -13.83 -0.15
C VAL A 76 -4.54 -13.74 1.20
N THR A 77 -3.65 -12.75 1.36
CA THR A 77 -2.86 -12.57 2.58
C THR A 77 -3.73 -12.21 3.77
N ALA A 78 -4.66 -11.27 3.62
CA ALA A 78 -5.65 -10.90 4.64
C ALA A 78 -6.48 -12.12 5.08
N ARG A 79 -6.92 -12.94 4.11
CA ARG A 79 -7.65 -14.19 4.38
C ARG A 79 -6.79 -15.20 5.13
N HIS A 80 -5.54 -15.40 4.73
CA HIS A 80 -4.64 -16.35 5.39
C HIS A 80 -4.22 -15.89 6.79
N MET A 81 -4.16 -14.58 7.03
CA MET A 81 -3.96 -14.01 8.37
C MET A 81 -5.25 -13.98 9.20
N ASN A 82 -6.40 -14.20 8.57
CA ASN A 82 -7.74 -14.05 9.15
C ASN A 82 -7.94 -12.66 9.80
N ILE A 83 -7.49 -11.61 9.11
CA ILE A 83 -7.59 -10.20 9.53
C ILE A 83 -7.96 -9.40 8.28
N ALA A 84 -9.09 -8.67 8.30
CA ALA A 84 -9.61 -7.98 7.12
C ALA A 84 -8.67 -6.88 6.58
N ASP A 85 -7.90 -6.26 7.46
CA ASP A 85 -6.93 -5.20 7.16
C ASP A 85 -5.71 -5.36 8.09
N PRO A 86 -4.78 -6.28 7.78
CA PRO A 86 -3.58 -6.50 8.56
C PRO A 86 -2.56 -5.42 8.23
N GLY A 87 -2.18 -4.60 9.21
CA GLY A 87 -1.18 -3.54 9.02
C GLY A 87 0.24 -3.99 8.67
N SER A 88 0.48 -5.29 8.41
CA SER A 88 1.73 -5.79 7.81
C SER A 88 1.66 -5.89 6.29
N ILE A 89 0.47 -5.81 5.69
CA ILE A 89 0.30 -5.62 4.25
C ILE A 89 0.72 -4.18 3.95
N VAL A 90 1.63 -4.02 2.98
CA VAL A 90 2.24 -2.73 2.63
C VAL A 90 2.39 -2.54 1.12
N TRP A 91 1.77 -3.43 0.33
CA TRP A 91 1.85 -3.38 -1.13
C TRP A 91 1.03 -2.24 -1.73
N ASP A 92 -0.13 -1.98 -1.14
CA ASP A 92 -0.91 -0.75 -1.28
C ASP A 92 -0.03 0.49 -1.16
N GLU A 93 0.75 0.59 -0.08
CA GLU A 93 1.61 1.76 0.16
C GLU A 93 2.72 1.89 -0.88
N VAL A 94 3.30 0.75 -1.28
CA VAL A 94 4.34 0.69 -2.32
C VAL A 94 3.80 1.20 -3.66
N VAL A 95 2.65 0.68 -4.11
CA VAL A 95 2.08 1.01 -5.41
C VAL A 95 1.53 2.44 -5.42
N ALA A 96 0.89 2.88 -4.34
CA ALA A 96 0.44 4.25 -4.16
C ALA A 96 1.61 5.22 -4.21
N PHE A 97 2.72 4.92 -3.53
CA PHE A 97 3.91 5.77 -3.56
C PHE A 97 4.61 5.77 -4.93
N TRP A 98 4.62 4.64 -5.64
CA TRP A 98 5.08 4.60 -7.04
C TRP A 98 4.25 5.52 -7.94
N LEU A 99 2.93 5.55 -7.79
CA LEU A 99 2.06 6.45 -8.55
C LEU A 99 2.41 7.93 -8.30
N ILE A 100 2.70 8.29 -7.04
CA ILE A 100 3.11 9.65 -6.68
C ILE A 100 4.44 10.00 -7.36
N LEU A 101 5.46 9.15 -7.20
CA LEU A 101 6.77 9.38 -7.81
C LEU A 101 6.71 9.42 -9.34
N TRP A 102 5.87 8.59 -9.95
CA TRP A 102 5.67 8.55 -11.40
C TRP A 102 5.18 9.89 -11.97
N LEU A 103 4.34 10.62 -11.23
CA LEU A 103 3.80 11.91 -11.65
C LEU A 103 4.63 13.11 -11.18
N VAL A 104 5.38 12.96 -10.09
CA VAL A 104 6.18 14.06 -9.51
C VAL A 104 7.55 14.19 -10.19
N MET A 105 8.12 13.08 -10.66
CA MET A 105 9.45 13.05 -11.27
C MET A 105 9.51 13.68 -12.67
N PRO A 106 10.65 14.30 -13.08
CA PRO A 106 11.90 14.42 -12.33
C PRO A 106 11.80 15.43 -11.17
N ALA A 107 12.33 15.06 -10.00
CA ALA A 107 12.30 15.89 -8.81
C ALA A 107 13.56 15.65 -7.95
N GLY A 108 14.04 16.69 -7.26
CA GLY A 108 15.15 16.58 -6.31
C GLY A 108 14.77 15.79 -5.05
N LEU A 109 15.77 15.34 -4.29
CA LEU A 109 15.57 14.51 -3.09
C LEU A 109 14.63 15.16 -2.06
N LEU A 110 14.69 16.49 -1.89
CA LEU A 110 13.81 17.22 -0.99
C LEU A 110 12.33 17.11 -1.42
N ALA A 111 12.03 17.26 -2.71
CA ALA A 111 10.66 17.15 -3.21
C ALA A 111 10.12 15.71 -3.08
N GLN A 112 10.97 14.71 -3.31
CA GLN A 112 10.62 13.31 -3.07
C GLN A 112 10.36 13.04 -1.57
N ALA A 113 11.18 13.61 -0.67
CA ALA A 113 10.99 13.50 0.77
C ALA A 113 9.70 14.19 1.26
N ILE A 114 9.35 15.34 0.68
CA ILE A 114 8.08 16.02 0.95
C ILE A 114 6.91 15.15 0.46
N ALA A 115 6.99 14.57 -0.74
CA ALA A 115 5.97 13.67 -1.25
C ALA A 115 5.80 12.43 -0.34
N PHE A 116 6.90 11.86 0.14
CA PHE A 116 6.90 10.79 1.13
C PHE A 116 6.20 11.20 2.43
N ALA A 117 6.57 12.35 3.00
CA ALA A 117 5.99 12.84 4.24
C ALA A 117 4.49 13.14 4.11
N LEU A 118 4.07 13.76 3.00
CA LEU A 118 2.66 14.05 2.71
C LEU A 118 1.85 12.77 2.55
N PHE A 119 2.35 11.81 1.76
CA PHE A 119 1.69 10.52 1.60
C PHE A 119 1.51 9.79 2.93
N ARG A 120 2.59 9.68 3.71
CA ARG A 120 2.54 9.06 5.04
C ARG A 120 1.62 9.79 6.01
N PHE A 121 1.51 11.11 5.91
CA PHE A 121 0.54 11.89 6.69
C PHE A 121 -0.90 11.52 6.30
N PHE A 122 -1.23 11.52 5.00
CA PHE A 122 -2.57 11.18 4.54
C PHE A 122 -2.97 9.74 4.85
N ASP A 123 -2.08 8.77 4.61
CA ASP A 123 -2.35 7.37 4.94
C ASP A 123 -2.42 7.13 6.47
N ALA A 124 -1.47 7.64 7.26
CA ALA A 124 -1.48 7.37 8.71
C ALA A 124 -2.63 8.07 9.44
N ALA A 125 -2.88 9.34 9.13
CA ALA A 125 -3.87 10.15 9.84
C ALA A 125 -5.29 10.00 9.26
N LYS A 126 -5.40 9.50 8.03
CA LYS A 126 -6.66 9.33 7.27
C LYS A 126 -7.61 10.54 7.34
N PRO A 127 -7.16 11.78 7.10
CA PRO A 127 -8.04 12.93 7.17
C PRO A 127 -9.04 12.96 5.99
N GLY A 128 -10.26 13.42 6.25
CA GLY A 128 -11.24 13.75 5.21
C GLY A 128 -11.50 12.59 4.21
N PRO A 129 -11.19 12.74 2.90
CA PRO A 129 -11.46 11.73 1.88
C PRO A 129 -10.86 10.35 2.16
N VAL A 130 -9.64 10.29 2.71
CA VAL A 130 -8.97 9.02 3.04
C VAL A 130 -9.75 8.27 4.13
N GLY A 131 -10.19 9.00 5.17
CA GLY A 131 -11.01 8.43 6.23
C GLY A 131 -12.41 8.03 5.78
N TRP A 132 -12.96 8.67 4.74
CA TRP A 132 -14.19 8.20 4.09
C TRP A 132 -13.97 6.89 3.34
N ALA A 133 -12.88 6.78 2.57
CA ALA A 133 -12.52 5.57 1.83
C ALA A 133 -12.30 4.36 2.76
N ASP A 134 -11.55 4.55 3.86
CA ASP A 134 -11.34 3.54 4.92
C ASP A 134 -12.68 3.01 5.46
N LYS A 135 -13.61 3.92 5.76
CA LYS A 135 -14.92 3.56 6.33
C LYS A 135 -15.82 2.80 5.35
N LEU A 136 -15.67 3.00 4.04
CA LEU A 136 -16.52 2.37 3.03
C LEU A 136 -16.33 0.85 2.96
N PHE A 137 -15.11 0.38 3.21
CA PHE A 137 -14.75 -1.04 3.15
C PHE A 137 -14.41 -1.67 4.50
N LYS A 138 -14.60 -0.91 5.59
CA LYS A 138 -14.25 -1.31 6.95
C LYS A 138 -14.99 -2.56 7.39
N GLN A 139 -14.25 -3.66 7.52
CA GLN A 139 -14.76 -4.97 7.92
C GLN A 139 -13.98 -5.54 9.13
N ARG A 140 -13.30 -4.68 9.87
CA ARG A 140 -12.42 -5.06 10.99
C ARG A 140 -13.17 -5.72 12.15
N ASP A 141 -14.45 -5.40 12.31
CA ASP A 141 -15.33 -5.93 13.36
C ASP A 141 -16.30 -7.01 12.85
N SER A 142 -16.15 -7.45 11.60
CA SER A 142 -17.01 -8.48 11.02
C SER A 142 -16.80 -9.83 11.73
N ALA A 143 -17.91 -10.50 12.06
CA ALA A 143 -17.86 -11.83 12.66
C ALA A 143 -17.04 -12.81 11.80
N PRO A 144 -16.33 -13.79 12.40
CA PRO A 144 -15.62 -14.82 11.65
C PRO A 144 -16.58 -15.54 10.68
N GLY A 145 -16.34 -15.40 9.37
CA GLY A 145 -17.20 -15.93 8.31
C GLY A 145 -18.08 -14.91 7.58
N ALA A 146 -18.21 -13.68 8.09
CA ALA A 146 -18.93 -12.58 7.43
C ALA A 146 -18.02 -11.68 6.58
N VAL A 147 -16.69 -11.86 6.67
CA VAL A 147 -15.72 -11.05 5.92
C VAL A 147 -15.82 -11.33 4.42
N ARG A 148 -16.05 -10.29 3.65
CA ARG A 148 -16.01 -10.32 2.18
C ARG A 148 -14.57 -10.03 1.74
N TRP A 149 -13.74 -11.05 1.69
CA TRP A 149 -12.29 -10.94 1.44
C TRP A 149 -11.90 -10.15 0.18
N GLY A 150 -12.70 -10.25 -0.90
CA GLY A 150 -12.49 -9.44 -2.10
C GLY A 150 -12.69 -7.94 -1.83
N ALA A 151 -13.75 -7.57 -1.11
CA ALA A 151 -14.00 -6.18 -0.73
C ALA A 151 -13.00 -5.67 0.32
N ALA A 152 -12.56 -6.53 1.24
CA ALA A 152 -11.54 -6.20 2.22
C ALA A 152 -10.20 -5.87 1.55
N GLY A 153 -9.71 -6.77 0.68
CA GLY A 153 -8.48 -6.53 -0.07
C GLY A 153 -8.58 -5.35 -1.04
N PHE A 154 -9.75 -5.07 -1.62
CA PHE A 154 -9.94 -3.84 -2.41
C PHE A 154 -9.86 -2.60 -1.53
N GLY A 155 -10.47 -2.63 -0.34
CA GLY A 155 -10.42 -1.55 0.63
C GLY A 155 -8.99 -1.15 1.01
N ILE A 156 -8.12 -2.13 1.23
CA ILE A 156 -6.68 -1.95 1.52
C ILE A 156 -5.96 -1.16 0.40
N LEU A 157 -6.24 -1.44 -0.88
CA LEU A 157 -5.62 -0.63 -1.95
C LEU A 157 -6.29 0.74 -2.11
N PHE A 158 -7.60 0.81 -1.89
CA PHE A 158 -8.39 1.96 -2.27
C PHE A 158 -8.14 3.18 -1.37
N ASP A 159 -8.00 3.01 -0.07
CA ASP A 159 -7.73 4.13 0.84
C ASP A 159 -6.34 4.76 0.59
N ASP A 160 -5.34 3.93 0.31
CA ASP A 160 -3.99 4.38 -0.05
C ASP A 160 -3.91 5.09 -1.41
N LEU A 161 -4.70 4.63 -2.39
CA LEU A 161 -4.85 5.35 -3.66
C LEU A 161 -5.51 6.72 -3.46
N VAL A 162 -6.47 6.83 -2.53
CA VAL A 162 -7.07 8.11 -2.16
C VAL A 162 -6.05 8.98 -1.42
N ALA A 163 -5.21 8.42 -0.56
CA ALA A 163 -4.12 9.14 0.10
C ALA A 163 -3.07 9.66 -0.92
N ALA A 164 -2.73 8.86 -1.93
CA ALA A 164 -1.88 9.28 -3.03
C ALA A 164 -2.50 10.41 -3.85
N PHE A 165 -3.80 10.31 -4.16
CA PHE A 165 -4.53 11.38 -4.83
C PHE A 165 -4.51 12.68 -4.04
N CYS A 166 -4.81 12.64 -2.74
CA CYS A 166 -4.73 13.82 -1.86
C CYS A 166 -3.32 14.43 -1.83
N THR A 167 -2.29 13.58 -1.77
CA THR A 167 -0.89 14.01 -1.81
C THR A 167 -0.56 14.75 -3.11
N LEU A 168 -0.94 14.17 -4.25
CA LEU A 168 -0.72 14.76 -5.57
C LEU A 168 -1.49 16.06 -5.75
N LEU A 169 -2.71 16.15 -5.21
CA LEU A 169 -3.51 17.37 -5.25
C LEU A 169 -2.84 18.52 -4.49
N VAL A 170 -2.28 18.24 -3.31
CA VAL A 170 -1.52 19.24 -2.53
C VAL A 170 -0.29 19.70 -3.31
N ILE A 171 0.47 18.78 -3.89
CA ILE A 171 1.66 19.10 -4.70
C ILE A 171 1.27 19.91 -5.95
N ALA A 172 0.17 19.55 -6.61
CA ALA A 172 -0.32 20.25 -7.79
C ALA A 172 -0.79 21.68 -7.46
N ALA A 173 -1.52 21.85 -6.36
CA ALA A 173 -1.96 23.17 -5.89
C ALA A 173 -0.76 24.08 -5.57
N TRP A 174 0.28 23.54 -4.92
CA TRP A 174 1.52 24.27 -4.65
C TRP A 174 2.26 24.69 -5.92
N ARG A 175 2.29 23.83 -6.95
CA ARG A 175 2.96 24.14 -8.24
C ARG A 175 2.19 25.13 -9.11
N ALA A 176 0.89 25.29 -8.89
CA ALA A 176 0.02 26.17 -9.68
C ALA A 176 -0.01 27.62 -9.15
N TRP A 177 0.53 27.86 -7.97
CA TRP A 177 0.70 29.17 -7.34
C TRP A 177 2.10 29.72 -7.60
#